data_AF-A0A6N8VIZ4-F1
#
_entry.id   AF-A0A6N8VIZ4-F1
#
_cell.length_a   1.000
_cell.length_b   1.000
_cell.length_c   1.000
_cell.angle_alpha   90.00
_cell.angle_beta   90.00
_cell.angle_gamma   90.00
#
_symmetry.space_group_name_H-M   'P 1'
#
loop_
_entity.id
_entity.type
_entity.pdbx_description
1 polymer ?
#
loop_
_entity_poly.entity_id
_entity_poly.type
_entity_poly.pdbx_seq_one_letter_code
_entity_poly.pdbx_strand_id
1 'polypeptide(L)'
;GGLSSYLGPGQAILYTLLDLRRRHITLRTYINMLEETVIILLARYGIAAHCRPDAPGVYVSRAKIASLALCVYKGCCYHGIALNVDMDLTPFDAIVPCGLAGVKMTQVSDYGVQISATEACYLLADILAGRLNSHCSNDTLAS
;
A
#
# COMPACT_ATOMS: atom_id res chain seq x y z
N GLY A 1 -12.04 -3.29 -10.16
CA GLY A 1 -11.61 -4.08 -8.98
C GLY A 1 -10.46 -4.96 -9.41
N GLY A 2 -9.40 -5.04 -8.62
CA GLY A 2 -8.26 -5.92 -8.89
C GLY A 2 -8.67 -7.39 -8.76
N LEU A 3 -8.14 -8.22 -9.67
CA LEU A 3 -8.28 -9.68 -9.63
C LEU A 3 -7.58 -10.22 -8.37
N SER A 4 -8.09 -11.36 -7.87
CA SER A 4 -7.79 -12.07 -6.61
C SER A 4 -6.48 -11.72 -5.89
N SER A 5 -6.56 -11.50 -4.58
CA SER A 5 -5.41 -11.36 -3.67
C SER A 5 -5.60 -12.26 -2.45
N TYR A 6 -4.51 -12.61 -1.77
CA TYR A 6 -4.52 -13.34 -0.51
C TYR A 6 -4.29 -12.39 0.67
N LEU A 7 -5.08 -12.56 1.73
CA LEU A 7 -4.92 -11.87 3.01
C LEU A 7 -4.77 -12.94 4.10
N GLY A 8 -3.78 -12.79 4.98
CA GLY A 8 -3.47 -13.78 6.00
C GLY A 8 -2.74 -13.20 7.22
N PRO A 9 -2.59 -13.97 8.30
CA PRO A 9 -1.76 -13.61 9.44
C PRO A 9 -0.35 -13.21 9.00
N GLY A 10 0.24 -12.21 9.63
CA GLY A 10 1.55 -11.68 9.23
C GLY A 10 1.51 -10.65 8.12
N GLN A 11 0.32 -10.24 7.67
CA GLN A 11 0.13 -9.15 6.72
C GLN A 11 -0.41 -7.90 7.44
N ALA A 12 0.20 -6.74 7.18
CA ALA A 12 -0.27 -5.46 7.67
C ALA A 12 -1.32 -4.89 6.71
N ILE A 13 -2.55 -4.72 7.18
CA ILE A 13 -3.68 -4.26 6.37
C ILE A 13 -4.13 -2.89 6.89
N LEU A 14 -4.02 -1.87 6.04
CA LEU A 14 -4.57 -0.54 6.31
C LEU A 14 -5.76 -0.29 5.40
N TYR A 15 -6.96 -0.24 5.99
CA TYR A 15 -8.17 0.19 5.30
C TYR A 15 -8.51 1.63 5.66
N THR A 16 -8.80 2.39 4.63
CA THR A 16 -9.21 3.79 4.73
C THR A 16 -10.64 3.95 4.24
N LEU A 17 -11.31 4.95 4.82
CA LEU A 17 -12.62 5.41 4.42
C LEU A 17 -12.50 6.91 4.18
N LEU A 18 -12.29 7.30 2.93
CA LEU A 18 -11.96 8.68 2.57
C LEU A 18 -12.87 9.21 1.48
N ASP A 19 -13.54 10.33 1.76
CA ASP A 19 -14.16 11.14 0.71
C ASP A 19 -13.06 11.90 -0.03
N LEU A 20 -12.68 11.38 -1.20
CA LEU A 20 -11.62 11.96 -2.02
C LEU A 20 -12.05 13.30 -2.61
N ARG A 21 -13.34 13.43 -2.97
CA ARG A 21 -13.89 14.66 -3.54
C ARG A 21 -13.85 15.81 -2.53
N ARG A 22 -14.27 15.57 -1.28
CA ARG A 22 -14.24 16.58 -0.22
C ARG A 22 -12.82 17.03 0.13
N ARG A 23 -11.84 16.16 -0.10
CA ARG A 23 -10.42 16.45 0.14
C ARG A 23 -9.68 16.98 -1.09
N HIS A 24 -10.37 17.17 -2.22
CA HIS A 24 -9.75 17.56 -3.50
C HIS A 24 -8.65 16.62 -3.99
N ILE A 25 -8.68 15.34 -3.58
CA ILE A 25 -7.69 14.34 -3.95
C ILE A 25 -8.19 13.54 -5.16
N THR A 26 -7.39 13.44 -6.21
CA THR A 26 -7.70 12.52 -7.32
C THR A 26 -7.37 11.06 -6.93
N LEU A 27 -8.04 10.08 -7.54
CA LEU A 27 -7.72 8.66 -7.29
C LEU A 27 -6.24 8.34 -7.57
N ARG A 28 -5.66 8.92 -8.63
CA ARG A 28 -4.24 8.74 -8.95
C ARG A 28 -3.33 9.31 -7.87
N THR A 29 -3.62 10.54 -7.41
CA THR A 29 -2.89 11.16 -6.29
C THR A 29 -2.98 10.29 -5.04
N TYR A 30 -4.17 9.72 -4.78
CA TYR A 30 -4.37 8.86 -3.63
C TYR A 30 -3.60 7.54 -3.71
N ILE A 31 -3.58 6.88 -4.89
CA ILE A 31 -2.75 5.70 -5.13
C ILE A 31 -1.28 6.02 -4.85
N ASN A 32 -0.77 7.12 -5.41
CA ASN A 32 0.62 7.54 -5.19
C ASN A 32 0.91 7.76 -3.70
N MET A 33 0.01 8.40 -2.96
CA MET A 33 0.18 8.58 -1.50
C MET A 33 0.25 7.27 -0.73
N LEU A 34 -0.51 6.24 -1.13
CA LEU A 34 -0.45 4.92 -0.51
C LEU A 34 0.87 4.21 -0.84
N GLU A 35 1.31 4.25 -2.09
CA GLU A 35 2.59 3.67 -2.50
C GLU A 35 3.76 4.34 -1.78
N GLU A 36 3.78 5.67 -1.74
CA GLU A 36 4.80 6.45 -1.03
C GLU A 36 4.79 6.19 0.47
N THR A 37 3.62 6.01 1.08
CA THR A 37 3.50 5.64 2.50
C THR A 37 4.26 4.34 2.79
N VAL A 38 4.07 3.32 1.95
CA VAL A 38 4.77 2.04 2.09
C VAL A 38 6.27 2.20 1.83
N ILE A 39 6.65 2.93 0.77
CA ILE A 39 8.07 3.18 0.44
C ILE A 39 8.78 3.89 1.60
N ILE A 40 8.16 4.90 2.22
CA ILE A 40 8.71 5.62 3.37
C ILE A 40 8.90 4.66 4.55
N LEU A 41 7.92 3.81 4.84
CA LEU A 41 8.04 2.81 5.91
C LEU A 41 9.22 1.87 5.64
N LEU A 42 9.31 1.30 4.44
CA LEU A 42 10.36 0.35 4.06
C LEU A 42 11.75 1.00 4.08
N ALA A 43 11.86 2.27 3.68
CA ALA A 43 13.10 3.02 3.73
C ALA A 43 13.65 3.19 5.16
N ARG A 44 12.78 3.28 6.19
CA ARG A 44 13.21 3.32 7.61
C ARG A 44 13.95 2.06 8.03
N TYR A 45 13.72 0.94 7.34
CA TYR A 45 14.39 -0.34 7.56
C TYR A 45 15.47 -0.65 6.52
N GLY A 46 15.86 0.32 5.69
CA GLY A 46 16.88 0.15 4.66
C GLY A 46 16.43 -0.67 3.44
N ILE A 47 15.12 -0.92 3.28
CA ILE A 47 14.58 -1.65 2.14
C ILE A 47 14.29 -0.67 1.00
N ALA A 48 15.05 -0.78 -0.10
CA ALA A 48 14.87 0.05 -1.28
C ALA A 48 13.69 -0.43 -2.14
N ALA A 49 12.53 0.21 -1.96
CA ALA A 49 11.30 -0.10 -2.66
C ALA A 49 10.91 0.97 -3.70
N HIS A 50 10.10 0.58 -4.68
CA HIS A 50 9.60 1.48 -5.74
C HIS A 50 8.18 1.11 -6.18
N CYS A 51 7.50 2.06 -6.81
CA CYS A 51 6.22 1.84 -7.49
C CYS A 51 6.42 1.60 -8.99
N ARG A 52 5.38 1.11 -9.65
CA ARG A 52 5.37 0.82 -11.09
C ARG A 52 4.16 1.47 -11.76
N PRO A 53 4.34 2.26 -12.84
CA PRO A 53 3.22 2.91 -13.54
C PRO A 53 2.22 1.92 -14.15
N ASP A 54 2.70 0.74 -14.57
CA ASP A 54 1.95 -0.31 -15.25
C ASP A 54 1.30 -1.32 -14.29
N ALA A 55 1.71 -1.31 -13.02
CA ALA A 55 1.31 -2.32 -12.05
C ALA A 55 1.24 -1.71 -10.63
N PRO A 56 0.07 -1.24 -10.18
CA PRO A 56 -0.08 -0.59 -8.89
C PRO A 56 0.36 -1.48 -7.71
N GLY A 57 0.99 -0.85 -6.72
CA GLY A 57 1.60 -1.53 -5.58
C GLY A 57 3.08 -1.19 -5.42
N VAL A 58 3.71 -1.80 -4.42
CA VAL A 58 5.10 -1.53 -4.08
C VAL A 58 5.94 -2.77 -4.27
N TYR A 59 7.14 -2.56 -4.82
CA TYR A 59 8.04 -3.60 -5.29
C TYR A 59 9.44 -3.41 -4.72
N VAL A 60 10.12 -4.51 -4.45
CA VAL A 60 11.55 -4.56 -4.17
C VAL A 60 12.19 -5.42 -5.25
N SER A 61 13.11 -4.84 -6.01
CA SER A 61 13.57 -5.44 -7.27
C SER A 61 12.36 -5.81 -8.16
N ARG A 62 12.18 -7.07 -8.54
CA ARG A 62 11.04 -7.51 -9.35
C ARG A 62 9.88 -8.08 -8.53
N ALA A 63 10.05 -8.25 -7.23
CA ALA A 63 9.06 -8.88 -6.36
C ALA A 63 8.14 -7.84 -5.72
N LYS A 64 6.86 -8.16 -5.60
CA LYS A 64 5.85 -7.29 -5.00
C LYS A 64 5.80 -7.51 -3.50
N ILE A 65 5.97 -6.44 -2.73
CA ILE A 65 5.96 -6.48 -1.26
C ILE A 65 4.64 -5.95 -0.68
N ALA A 66 3.97 -5.04 -1.38
CA ALA A 66 2.65 -4.55 -0.98
C ALA A 66 1.69 -4.46 -2.16
N SER A 67 0.45 -4.87 -1.90
CA SER A 67 -0.68 -4.75 -2.81
C SER A 67 -1.55 -3.57 -2.41
N LEU A 68 -2.11 -2.89 -3.41
CA LEU A 68 -3.14 -1.87 -3.20
C LEU A 68 -4.48 -2.40 -3.69
N ALA A 69 -5.48 -2.31 -2.83
CA ALA A 69 -6.86 -2.58 -3.17
C ALA A 69 -7.64 -1.30 -2.94
N LEU A 70 -8.30 -0.77 -3.97
CA LEU A 70 -9.14 0.42 -3.87
C LEU A 70 -10.47 0.17 -4.56
N CYS A 71 -11.54 0.60 -3.90
CA CYS A 71 -12.86 0.70 -4.49
C CYS A 71 -13.32 2.16 -4.37
N VAL A 72 -13.85 2.73 -5.45
CA VAL A 72 -14.40 4.09 -5.44
C VAL A 72 -15.89 4.01 -5.72
N TYR A 73 -16.69 4.53 -4.79
CA TYR A 73 -18.13 4.64 -4.92
C TYR A 73 -18.59 6.03 -4.49
N LYS A 74 -19.28 6.75 -5.39
CA LYS A 74 -19.78 8.12 -5.16
C LYS A 74 -18.73 9.12 -4.65
N GLY A 75 -17.47 8.99 -5.09
CA GLY A 75 -16.37 9.85 -4.66
C GLY A 75 -15.70 9.46 -3.34
N CYS A 76 -16.24 8.45 -2.65
CA CYS A 76 -15.62 7.84 -1.48
C CYS A 76 -14.73 6.67 -1.92
N CYS A 77 -13.51 6.63 -1.41
CA CYS A 77 -12.57 5.53 -1.59
C CYS A 77 -12.56 4.63 -0.35
N TYR A 78 -12.57 3.33 -0.60
CA TYR A 78 -12.55 2.25 0.38
C TYR A 78 -11.31 1.38 0.17
N HIS A 79 -10.93 0.63 1.20
CA HIS A 79 -9.75 -0.23 1.26
C HIS A 79 -8.43 0.58 1.34
N GLY A 80 -7.31 0.03 0.87
CA GLY A 80 -6.01 0.65 1.02
C GLY A 80 -4.85 -0.31 0.75
N ILE A 81 -3.99 -0.48 1.75
CA ILE A 81 -2.71 -1.18 1.66
C ILE A 81 -2.82 -2.57 2.28
N ALA A 82 -2.21 -3.56 1.62
CA ALA A 82 -1.87 -4.86 2.18
C ALA A 82 -0.35 -5.08 2.02
N LEU A 83 0.41 -4.88 3.09
CA LEU A 83 1.87 -5.07 3.14
C LEU A 83 2.19 -6.45 3.71
N ASN A 84 2.95 -7.25 2.98
CA ASN A 84 3.43 -8.55 3.48
C ASN A 84 4.56 -8.31 4.48
N VAL A 85 4.36 -8.67 5.75
CA VAL A 85 5.36 -8.43 6.79
C VAL A 85 6.12 -9.70 7.11
N ASP A 86 5.41 -10.71 7.62
CA ASP A 86 5.95 -12.02 7.96
C ASP A 86 4.81 -13.06 7.92
N MET A 87 4.42 -13.44 6.71
CA MET A 87 3.27 -14.29 6.40
C MET A 87 3.65 -15.50 5.57
N ASP A 88 2.76 -16.48 5.50
CA ASP A 88 2.87 -17.56 4.50
C ASP A 88 2.55 -17.01 3.11
N LEU A 89 3.56 -16.98 2.24
CA LEU A 89 3.42 -16.53 0.85
C LEU A 89 2.95 -17.64 -0.10
N THR A 90 2.95 -18.91 0.32
CA THR A 90 2.59 -20.07 -0.52
C THR A 90 1.22 -19.92 -1.20
N PRO A 91 0.17 -19.35 -0.58
CA PRO A 91 -1.11 -19.16 -1.26
C PRO A 91 -1.06 -18.24 -2.48
N PHE A 92 -0.05 -17.37 -2.61
CA PHE A 92 0.12 -16.54 -3.80
C PHE A 92 0.54 -17.35 -5.03
N ASP A 93 1.15 -18.52 -4.86
CA ASP A 93 1.55 -19.40 -5.97
C ASP A 93 0.35 -20.03 -6.69
N ALA A 94 -0.80 -20.13 -6.00
CA ALA A 94 -2.04 -20.71 -6.52
C ALA A 94 -2.97 -19.67 -7.19
N ILE A 95 -2.62 -18.38 -7.17
CA ILE A 95 -3.44 -17.30 -7.73
C ILE A 95 -2.65 -16.46 -8.73
N VAL A 96 -3.36 -15.69 -9.57
CA VAL A 96 -2.75 -14.66 -10.42
C VAL A 96 -2.96 -13.31 -9.75
N PRO A 97 -2.05 -12.88 -8.84
CA PRO A 97 -2.27 -11.68 -8.05
C PRO A 97 -2.36 -10.45 -8.95
N CYS A 98 -3.42 -9.66 -8.76
CA CYS A 98 -3.68 -8.44 -9.52
C CYS A 98 -3.76 -8.65 -11.06
N GLY A 99 -3.98 -9.87 -11.54
CA GLY A 99 -4.03 -10.19 -12.99
C GLY A 99 -2.67 -10.17 -13.69
N LEU A 100 -1.57 -10.04 -12.94
CA LEU A 100 -0.22 -10.00 -13.48
C LEU A 100 0.43 -11.37 -13.32
N ALA A 101 0.51 -12.13 -14.43
CA ALA A 101 1.16 -13.42 -14.43
C ALA A 101 2.66 -13.31 -14.09
N GLY A 102 3.15 -14.22 -13.25
CA GLY A 102 4.59 -14.33 -12.93
C GLY A 102 5.15 -13.28 -11.97
N VAL A 103 4.30 -12.48 -11.31
CA VAL A 103 4.77 -11.58 -10.24
C VAL A 103 5.07 -12.41 -9.00
N LYS A 104 6.34 -12.46 -8.62
CA LYS A 104 6.75 -13.04 -7.33
C LYS A 104 6.35 -12.08 -6.21
N MET A 105 5.86 -12.64 -5.12
CA MET A 105 5.64 -11.89 -3.88
C MET A 105 6.91 -11.97 -3.01
N THR A 106 7.09 -10.96 -2.17
CA THR A 106 8.10 -10.93 -1.10
C THR A 106 7.47 -10.26 0.12
N GLN A 107 8.21 -10.21 1.22
CA GLN A 107 7.77 -9.68 2.50
C GLN A 107 8.91 -9.02 3.25
N VAL A 108 8.58 -8.25 4.29
CA VAL A 108 9.56 -7.51 5.09
C VAL A 108 10.58 -8.45 5.76
N SER A 109 10.14 -9.60 6.25
CA SER A 109 11.02 -10.58 6.93
C SER A 109 12.10 -11.18 6.02
N ASP A 110 11.88 -11.24 4.69
CA ASP A 110 12.88 -11.69 3.71
C ASP A 110 14.15 -10.82 3.71
N TYR A 111 14.05 -9.59 4.23
CA TYR A 111 15.14 -8.60 4.29
C TYR A 111 15.78 -8.50 5.68
N GLY A 112 15.53 -9.46 6.56
CA GLY A 112 16.14 -9.52 7.90
C GLY A 112 15.55 -8.53 8.91
N VAL A 113 14.40 -7.93 8.59
CA VAL A 113 13.71 -6.96 9.44
C VAL A 113 12.71 -7.71 10.32
N GLN A 114 12.72 -7.39 11.62
CA GLN A 114 11.81 -7.97 12.60
C GLN A 114 10.83 -6.89 13.06
N ILE A 115 9.63 -6.90 12.48
CA ILE A 115 8.52 -6.03 12.83
C ILE A 115 7.24 -6.84 12.82
N SER A 116 6.33 -6.58 13.76
CA SER A 116 5.01 -7.22 13.75
C SER A 116 4.09 -6.56 12.72
N ALA A 117 3.16 -7.32 12.14
CA ALA A 117 2.13 -6.76 11.26
C ALA A 117 1.34 -5.62 11.93
N THR A 118 1.06 -5.74 13.23
CA THR A 118 0.38 -4.72 14.04
C THR A 118 1.18 -3.42 14.13
N GLU A 119 2.48 -3.52 14.41
CA GLU A 119 3.37 -2.35 14.47
C GLU A 119 3.48 -1.69 13.09
N ALA A 120 3.62 -2.48 12.02
CA ALA A 120 3.62 -1.96 10.66
C ALA A 120 2.31 -1.22 10.34
N CYS A 121 1.14 -1.72 10.77
CA CYS A 121 -0.14 -1.01 10.62
C CYS A 121 -0.12 0.37 11.30
N TYR A 122 0.37 0.48 12.54
CA TYR A 122 0.46 1.76 13.23
C TYR A 122 1.36 2.75 12.50
N LEU A 123 2.53 2.30 12.04
CA LEU A 123 3.46 3.14 11.29
C LEU A 123 2.88 3.58 9.93
N LEU A 124 2.23 2.68 9.20
CA LEU A 124 1.54 3.01 7.95
C LEU A 124 0.45 4.06 8.18
N ALA A 125 -0.35 3.90 9.24
CA ALA A 125 -1.41 4.85 9.57
C ALA A 125 -0.86 6.24 9.92
N ASP A 126 0.20 6.30 10.73
CA ASP A 126 0.86 7.55 11.10
C ASP A 126 1.43 8.29 9.88
N ILE A 127 2.18 7.58 9.03
CA ILE A 127 2.75 8.15 7.81
C ILE A 127 1.64 8.66 6.89
N LEU A 128 0.61 7.85 6.63
CA LEU A 128 -0.48 8.23 5.73
C LEU A 128 -1.27 9.42 6.28
N ALA A 129 -1.56 9.44 7.58
CA ALA A 129 -2.26 10.55 8.23
C ALA A 129 -1.47 11.86 8.08
N GLY A 130 -0.15 11.82 8.30
CA GLY A 130 0.73 12.96 8.06
C GLY A 130 0.63 13.49 6.64
N ARG A 131 0.71 12.61 5.62
CA ARG A 131 0.60 12.98 4.20
C ARG A 131 -0.76 13.59 3.86
N LEU A 132 -1.84 12.97 4.33
CA LEU A 132 -3.21 13.44 4.10
C LEU A 132 -3.47 14.82 4.72
N ASN A 133 -2.84 15.12 5.85
CA ASN A 133 -2.96 16.42 6.51
C ASN A 133 -2.16 17.50 5.78
N SER A 134 -0.92 17.20 5.37
CA SER A 134 -0.08 18.16 4.62
C SER A 134 -0.66 18.52 3.25
N HIS A 135 -1.33 17.58 2.57
CA HIS A 135 -1.97 17.86 1.29
C HIS A 135 -3.12 18.86 1.42
N CYS A 136 -3.91 18.74 2.50
CA CYS A 136 -5.03 19.65 2.77
C CYS A 136 -4.56 21.08 3.07
N SER A 137 -3.38 21.26 3.66
CA SER A 137 -2.81 22.58 3.96
C SER A 137 -2.35 23.34 2.72
N ASN A 138 -1.83 22.65 1.70
CA ASN A 138 -1.31 23.29 0.49
C ASN A 138 -2.41 23.85 -0.43
N ASP A 139 -3.62 23.28 -0.38
CA ASP A 139 -4.74 23.77 -1.19
C ASP A 139 -5.35 25.07 -0.64
N THR A 140 -5.06 25.45 0.60
CA THR A 140 -5.60 26.70 1.22
C THR A 140 -4.83 27.95 0.76
N LEU A 141 -3.67 27.78 0.13
CA LEU A 141 -2.81 28.88 -0.35
C LEU A 141 -2.94 29.12 -1.87
N ALA A 142 -3.77 28.35 -2.57
CA ALA A 142 -3.94 28.41 -4.02
C ALA A 142 -5.32 28.92 -4.47
N SER A 143 -6.12 29.50 -3.56
CA SER A 143 -7.43 30.13 -3.85
C SER A 143 -7.38 31.64 -3.71
#